data_AF-A0A1H1H3L0-F1
#
_entry.id   AF-A0A1H1H3L0-F1
#
_cell.length_a   1.000
_cell.length_b   1.000
_cell.length_c   1.000
_cell.angle_alpha   90.00
_cell.angle_beta   90.00
_cell.angle_gamma   90.00
#
_symmetry.space_group_name_H-M   'P 1'
#
loop_
_entity.id
_entity.type
_entity.pdbx_description
1 polymer ?
#
loop_
_entity_poly.entity_id
_entity_poly.type
_entity_poly.pdbx_seq_one_letter_code
_entity_poly.pdbx_strand_id
1 'polypeptide(L)'
;MPGVIAMRVSRMGHFPHNPRLSTGRAQRARMQAYVYKSQRKADTFVYLAARDDFARLPEPLRTQLGDLSFVLEVALTPERKLAREDADVVRTNLASRGFHIQFPPQPDPAIRPDA
;
A
#
# COMPACT_ATOMS: atom_id res chain seq x y z
N MET A 1 36.38 -40.31 54.79
CA MET A 1 35.39 -39.51 55.56
C MET A 1 35.00 -38.28 54.75
N PRO A 2 33.75 -37.81 54.91
CA PRO A 2 32.93 -37.17 53.87
C PRO A 2 32.88 -35.64 53.98
N GLY A 3 32.29 -34.98 52.98
CA GLY A 3 31.84 -33.59 53.09
C GLY A 3 31.35 -33.02 51.76
N VAL A 4 30.19 -33.47 51.24
CA VAL A 4 28.89 -32.76 51.17
C VAL A 4 28.85 -31.36 50.53
N ILE A 5 28.19 -31.32 49.36
CA ILE A 5 27.08 -30.43 48.95
C ILE A 5 27.30 -28.90 48.95
N ALA A 6 27.20 -28.31 47.75
CA ALA A 6 26.45 -27.07 47.56
C ALA A 6 25.84 -27.02 46.14
N MET A 7 24.51 -27.10 46.09
CA MET A 7 23.69 -26.68 44.96
C MET A 7 23.99 -25.22 44.59
N ARG A 8 24.01 -24.91 43.30
CA ARG A 8 23.22 -23.79 42.77
C ARG A 8 23.05 -23.87 41.25
N VAL A 9 21.81 -24.15 40.86
CA VAL A 9 21.24 -23.84 39.55
C VAL A 9 21.25 -22.31 39.36
N SER A 10 21.68 -21.83 38.19
CA SER A 10 21.09 -20.66 37.49
C SER A 10 21.91 -20.23 36.29
N ARG A 11 21.16 -19.74 35.29
CA ARG A 11 21.53 -18.97 34.10
C ARG A 11 21.89 -19.79 32.86
N MET A 12 21.39 -19.47 31.68
CA MET A 12 20.38 -18.51 31.25
C MET A 12 20.19 -18.89 29.78
N GLY A 13 18.96 -19.11 29.33
CA GLY A 13 18.68 -19.46 27.93
C GLY A 13 19.26 -18.42 26.98
N HIS A 14 20.21 -18.83 26.15
CA HIS A 14 20.63 -18.07 24.99
C HIS A 14 19.82 -18.58 23.80
N PHE A 15 18.63 -18.00 23.62
CA PHE A 15 17.88 -18.12 22.38
C PHE A 15 18.54 -17.22 21.35
N PRO A 16 19.09 -17.73 20.23
CA PRO A 16 19.44 -16.87 19.12
C PRO A 16 18.14 -16.27 18.55
N HIS A 17 18.06 -14.96 18.65
CA HIS A 17 17.12 -14.08 17.97
C HIS A 17 17.09 -14.40 16.49
N ASN A 18 15.97 -14.96 16.02
CA ASN A 18 15.68 -15.03 14.59
C ASN A 18 14.54 -14.07 14.27
N PRO A 19 14.81 -12.90 13.67
CA PRO A 19 13.81 -12.18 12.91
C PRO A 19 14.19 -12.26 11.44
N ARG A 20 14.08 -13.45 10.85
CA ARG A 20 13.91 -13.56 9.40
C ARG A 20 12.47 -13.95 9.14
N LEU A 21 11.58 -12.95 9.26
CA LEU A 21 10.34 -12.93 8.50
C LEU A 21 10.74 -12.97 7.02
N SER A 22 10.91 -14.19 6.54
CA SER A 22 11.08 -14.52 5.14
C SER A 22 9.71 -14.34 4.46
N THR A 23 9.23 -13.10 4.37
CA THR A 23 8.08 -12.76 3.52
C THR A 23 8.54 -12.67 2.05
N GLY A 24 9.32 -13.65 1.59
CA GLY A 24 10.06 -13.59 0.33
C GLY A 24 9.45 -14.37 -0.83
N ARG A 25 8.38 -15.16 -0.62
CA ARG A 25 7.81 -16.00 -1.70
C ARG A 25 6.31 -15.83 -1.97
N ALA A 26 5.54 -15.23 -1.05
CA ALA A 26 4.12 -14.96 -1.27
C ALA A 26 3.82 -13.59 -1.92
N GLN A 27 4.82 -12.69 -2.00
CA GLN A 27 4.64 -11.31 -2.49
C GLN A 27 4.71 -11.18 -4.02
N ARG A 28 5.13 -12.21 -4.76
CA ARG A 28 5.28 -12.10 -6.23
C ARG A 28 3.95 -12.04 -6.99
N ALA A 29 2.80 -12.26 -6.35
CA ALA A 29 1.48 -12.28 -7.00
C ALA A 29 0.52 -11.14 -6.58
N ARG A 30 0.75 -10.49 -5.43
CA ARG A 30 -0.15 -9.47 -4.86
C ARG A 30 0.62 -8.17 -4.72
N MET A 31 0.26 -7.15 -5.49
CA MET A 31 0.88 -5.83 -5.38
C MET A 31 0.16 -5.05 -4.29
N GLN A 32 0.84 -4.70 -3.21
CA GLN A 32 0.27 -3.81 -2.20
C GLN A 32 0.16 -2.40 -2.79
N ALA A 33 -1.02 -1.80 -2.64
CA ALA A 33 -1.26 -0.42 -3.04
C ALA A 33 -1.93 0.33 -1.90
N TYR A 34 -1.49 1.56 -1.70
CA TYR A 34 -1.99 2.47 -0.68
C TYR A 34 -2.81 3.55 -1.36
N VAL A 35 -4.06 3.69 -0.95
CA VAL A 35 -5.02 4.62 -1.56
C VAL A 35 -5.13 5.86 -0.70
N TYR A 36 -4.92 7.00 -1.32
CA TYR A 36 -5.03 8.32 -0.73
C TYR A 36 -6.08 9.14 -1.47
N LYS A 37 -6.87 9.93 -0.76
CA LYS A 37 -7.83 10.87 -1.34
C LYS A 37 -7.24 12.27 -1.28
N SER A 38 -7.33 13.00 -2.37
CA SER A 38 -7.01 14.43 -2.38
C SER A 38 -8.05 15.21 -1.57
N GLN A 39 -7.57 16.06 -0.67
CA GLN A 39 -8.41 17.04 0.02
C GLN A 39 -8.70 18.27 -0.84
N ARG A 40 -7.84 18.54 -1.83
CA ARG A 40 -8.00 19.69 -2.73
C ARG A 40 -8.89 19.40 -3.93
N LYS A 41 -8.80 18.19 -4.50
CA LYS A 41 -9.63 17.72 -5.62
C LYS A 41 -10.60 16.65 -5.15
N ALA A 42 -11.89 17.00 -5.15
CA ALA A 42 -12.96 16.06 -4.88
C ALA A 42 -12.90 14.87 -5.86
N ASP A 43 -13.29 13.69 -5.37
CA ASP A 43 -13.35 12.44 -6.14
C ASP A 43 -12.06 12.03 -6.85
N THR A 44 -10.90 12.57 -6.41
CA THR A 44 -9.58 12.19 -6.92
C THR A 44 -8.85 11.31 -5.92
N PHE A 45 -8.39 10.15 -6.39
CA PHE A 45 -7.69 9.15 -5.60
C PHE A 45 -6.30 8.88 -6.17
N VAL A 46 -5.34 8.67 -5.28
CA VAL A 46 -3.94 8.38 -5.61
C VAL A 46 -3.58 7.03 -5.03
N TYR A 47 -3.09 6.15 -5.89
CA TYR A 47 -2.60 4.83 -5.55
C TYR A 47 -1.07 4.88 -5.55
N LEU A 48 -0.45 4.43 -4.47
CA LEU A 48 1.00 4.32 -4.33
C LEU A 48 1.41 2.88 -4.06
N ALA A 49 2.56 2.46 -4.58
CA ALA A 49 3.10 1.12 -4.33
C ALA A 49 3.65 0.96 -2.90
N ALA A 50 3.97 2.08 -2.25
CA ALA A 50 4.46 2.13 -0.88
C ALA A 50 3.71 3.19 -0.07
N ARG A 51 3.61 2.95 1.24
CA ARG A 51 2.91 3.83 2.16
C ARG A 51 3.65 5.16 2.30
N ASP A 52 2.93 6.25 2.14
CA ASP A 52 3.38 7.64 2.31
C ASP A 52 4.53 8.04 1.36
N ASP A 53 4.73 7.28 0.27
CA ASP A 53 5.80 7.48 -0.72
C ASP A 53 5.43 8.57 -1.75
N PHE A 54 4.95 9.72 -1.26
CA PHE A 54 4.54 10.85 -2.09
C PHE A 54 5.70 11.44 -2.92
N ALA A 55 6.95 11.09 -2.58
CA ALA A 55 8.13 11.45 -3.35
C ALA A 55 8.09 10.93 -4.80
N ARG A 56 7.32 9.86 -5.08
CA ARG A 56 7.09 9.32 -6.43
C ARG A 56 6.26 10.25 -7.31
N LEU A 57 5.46 11.11 -6.70
CA LEU A 57 4.60 12.03 -7.42
C LEU A 57 5.42 13.24 -7.89
N PRO A 58 5.34 13.62 -9.18
CA PRO A 58 6.00 14.84 -9.64
C PRO A 58 5.43 16.05 -8.91
N GLU A 59 6.30 17.02 -8.61
CA GLU A 59 5.96 18.25 -7.88
C GLU A 59 4.66 18.93 -8.38
N PRO A 60 4.45 19.16 -9.70
CA PRO A 60 3.22 19.79 -10.18
C PRO A 60 1.95 18.99 -9.82
N LEU A 61 2.02 17.66 -9.78
CA LEU A 61 0.87 16.84 -9.36
C LEU A 61 0.65 16.94 -7.86
N ARG A 62 1.71 16.91 -7.04
CA ARG A 62 1.59 17.13 -5.59
C ARG A 62 0.96 18.48 -5.26
N THR A 63 1.40 19.54 -5.93
CA THR A 63 0.85 20.89 -5.75
C THR A 63 -0.64 20.96 -6.13
N GLN A 64 -1.03 20.29 -7.22
CA GLN A 64 -2.44 20.23 -7.64
C GLN A 64 -3.32 19.37 -6.72
N LEU A 65 -2.79 18.28 -6.19
CA LEU A 65 -3.51 17.36 -5.31
C LEU A 65 -3.58 17.90 -3.87
N GLY A 66 -2.63 18.73 -3.46
CA GLY A 66 -2.54 19.25 -2.10
C GLY A 66 -2.39 18.12 -1.08
N ASP A 67 -2.98 18.30 0.10
CA ASP A 67 -3.01 17.28 1.13
C ASP A 67 -3.71 16.00 0.67
N LEU A 68 -3.06 14.88 0.94
CA LEU A 68 -3.51 13.53 0.61
C LEU A 68 -3.84 12.78 1.90
N SER A 69 -5.12 12.47 2.10
CA SER A 69 -5.58 11.68 3.24
C SER A 69 -5.52 10.19 2.92
N PHE A 70 -4.84 9.42 3.74
CA PHE A 70 -4.88 7.96 3.65
C PHE A 70 -6.32 7.46 3.81
N VAL A 71 -6.79 6.66 2.86
CA VAL A 71 -8.13 6.09 2.86
C VAL A 71 -8.07 4.63 3.29
N LEU A 72 -7.29 3.82 2.57
CA LEU A 72 -7.19 2.39 2.78
C LEU A 72 -5.94 1.80 2.13
N GLU A 73 -5.55 0.62 2.59
CA GLU A 73 -4.59 -0.26 1.93
C GLU A 73 -5.35 -1.34 1.16
N VAL A 74 -4.96 -1.58 -0.10
CA VAL A 74 -5.55 -2.60 -0.96
C VAL A 74 -4.46 -3.50 -1.54
N ALA A 75 -4.61 -4.80 -1.36
CA ALA A 75 -3.82 -5.79 -2.08
C ALA A 75 -4.41 -5.97 -3.49
N LEU A 76 -3.76 -5.40 -4.51
CA LEU A 76 -4.14 -5.55 -5.91
C LEU A 76 -3.74 -6.94 -6.41
N THR A 77 -4.74 -7.81 -6.53
CA THR A 77 -4.65 -9.10 -7.21
C THR A 77 -5.33 -9.02 -8.59
N PRO A 78 -4.98 -9.87 -9.56
CA PRO A 78 -5.64 -9.86 -10.87
C PRO A 78 -7.16 -10.10 -10.77
N GLU A 79 -7.61 -10.80 -9.75
CA GLU A 79 -9.04 -11.07 -9.49
C GLU A 79 -9.75 -9.92 -8.77
N ARG A 80 -9.01 -8.92 -8.26
CA ARG A 80 -9.62 -7.81 -7.53
C ARG A 80 -10.22 -6.82 -8.52
N LYS A 81 -11.54 -6.61 -8.41
CA LYS A 81 -12.21 -5.49 -9.05
C LYS A 81 -12.17 -4.27 -8.13
N LEU A 82 -11.69 -3.14 -8.62
CA LEU A 82 -11.92 -1.85 -7.98
C LEU A 82 -13.22 -1.27 -8.52
N ALA A 83 -13.92 -0.47 -7.71
CA ALA A 83 -15.23 0.06 -8.07
C ALA A 83 -15.17 1.15 -9.17
N ARG A 84 -14.02 1.82 -9.28
CA ARG A 84 -13.86 3.01 -10.13
C ARG A 84 -12.75 2.88 -11.18
N GLU A 85 -11.88 1.87 -11.07
CA GLU A 85 -10.70 1.71 -11.94
C GLU A 85 -10.43 0.23 -12.20
N ASP A 86 -9.69 -0.10 -13.25
CA ASP A 86 -9.23 -1.47 -13.48
C ASP A 86 -7.96 -1.78 -12.66
N ALA A 87 -7.97 -2.88 -11.89
CA ALA A 87 -6.84 -3.24 -11.05
C ALA A 87 -5.58 -3.59 -11.84
N ASP A 88 -5.70 -4.09 -13.07
CA ASP A 88 -4.57 -4.36 -13.96
C ASP A 88 -3.93 -3.05 -14.43
N VAL A 89 -4.75 -2.05 -14.77
CA VAL A 89 -4.28 -0.71 -15.13
C VAL A 89 -3.55 -0.06 -13.95
N VAL A 90 -4.10 -0.14 -12.74
CA VAL A 90 -3.43 0.37 -11.54
C VAL A 90 -2.12 -0.37 -11.31
N ARG A 91 -2.10 -1.70 -11.37
CA ARG A 91 -0.88 -2.51 -11.20
C ARG A 91 0.20 -2.16 -12.22
N THR A 92 -0.16 -2.04 -13.49
CA THR A 92 0.77 -1.69 -14.57
C THR A 92 1.37 -0.30 -14.35
N ASN A 93 0.54 0.68 -13.96
CA ASN A 93 1.02 2.03 -13.66
C ASN A 93 1.90 2.08 -12.42
N LEU A 94 1.53 1.36 -11.36
CA LEU A 94 2.34 1.25 -10.15
C LEU A 94 3.68 0.56 -10.45
N ALA A 95 3.72 -0.47 -11.29
CA ALA A 95 4.94 -1.16 -11.66
C ALA A 95 5.85 -0.31 -12.56
N SER A 96 5.26 0.46 -13.48
CA SER A 96 5.99 1.29 -14.43
C SER A 96 6.44 2.63 -13.83
N ARG A 97 5.57 3.30 -13.09
CA ARG A 97 5.75 4.68 -12.60
C ARG A 97 5.86 4.79 -11.08
N GLY A 98 5.42 3.78 -10.33
CA GLY A 98 5.36 3.80 -8.87
C GLY A 98 4.08 4.43 -8.29
N PHE A 99 3.24 5.03 -9.13
CA PHE A 99 1.99 5.68 -8.72
C PHE A 99 0.90 5.58 -9.81
N HIS A 100 -0.35 5.71 -9.42
CA HIS A 100 -1.50 5.86 -10.32
C HIS A 100 -2.49 6.89 -9.74
N ILE A 101 -3.13 7.70 -10.58
CA ILE A 101 -4.10 8.71 -10.16
C ILE A 101 -5.41 8.42 -10.88
N GLN A 102 -6.45 8.20 -10.08
CA GLN A 102 -7.83 8.13 -10.54
C GLN A 102 -8.45 9.52 -10.43
N PHE A 103 -8.91 10.04 -11.56
CA PHE A 103 -9.67 11.28 -11.64
C PHE A 103 -11.18 10.98 -11.54
N PRO A 104 -12.01 11.96 -11.15
CA PRO A 104 -13.46 11.80 -11.23
C PRO A 104 -13.88 11.42 -12.66
N PRO A 105 -14.80 10.47 -12.83
CA PRO A 105 -15.37 10.19 -14.15
C PRO A 105 -16.02 11.48 -14.65
N GLN A 106 -15.65 11.93 -15.85
CA GLN A 106 -16.42 12.98 -16.51
C GLN A 106 -17.82 12.42 -16.77
N PRO A 107 -18.89 13.10 -16.38
CA PRO A 107 -20.22 12.70 -16.81
C PRO A 107 -20.25 12.73 -18.33
N ASP A 108 -20.64 11.62 -18.96
CA ASP A 108 -20.93 11.58 -20.39
C ASP A 108 -21.90 12.72 -20.73
N PRO A 109 -21.60 13.59 -21.70
CA PRO A 109 -22.51 14.67 -22.10
C PRO A 109 -23.77 14.18 -22.86
N ALA A 110 -24.06 12.88 -22.85
CA ALA A 110 -25.16 12.27 -23.59
C ALA A 110 -26.42 12.06 -22.72
N ILE A 111 -26.89 13.11 -22.05
CA ILE A 111 -28.32 13.23 -21.70
C ILE A 111 -28.76 14.62 -22.15
N ARG A 112 -29.02 14.77 -23.45
CA ARG A 112 -29.87 15.85 -23.93
C ARG A 112 -31.30 15.45 -23.55
N PRO A 113 -31.99 16.16 -22.64
CA PRO A 113 -33.41 15.93 -22.46
C PRO A 113 -34.06 16.28 -23.80
N ASP A 114 -34.86 15.36 -24.31
CA ASP A 114 -35.51 15.43 -25.61
C ASP A 114 -36.28 16.75 -25.78
N ALA A 115 -36.29 17.21 -27.03
CA ALA A 115 -36.85 18.47 -27.52
C ALA A 115 -38.38 18.55 -27.42
#